data_AF-A0A8J7KPM5-F1
#
_entry.id   AF-A0A8J7KPM5-F1
#
_cell.length_a   1.000
_cell.length_b   1.000
_cell.length_c   1.000
_cell.angle_alpha   90.00
_cell.angle_beta   90.00
_cell.angle_gamma   90.00
#
_symmetry.space_group_name_H-M   'P 1'
#
loop_
_entity.id
_entity.type
_entity.pdbx_description
1 polymer ?
#
loop_
_entity_poly.entity_id
_entity_poly.type
_entity_poly.pdbx_seq_one_letter_code
_entity_poly.pdbx_strand_id
1 'polypeptide(L)'
;MASSDLPQTLEQFYPLVFALAVQNLKVNTFTDNFDAGRFNIDGNDHAMDFDTNARVFYFDWYFRNWVNLFNAYQLLEDDQSRLLYLHLIAYRMAGHLSIRLPVEFANKKAEFEDYLFSIEKSTVSKLAISGMFGKLRHFDFEYGGNKYVIDCLGLEAYLFRRQYFYEQDGVRIAPESGYFVVDGGACLGDTAAIFSNAVGANGRVYSFDPVAAHQEILQYNTGFVE
;
A
#
# COMPACT_ATOMS: atom_id res chain seq x y z
N MET A 1 9.48 19.70 -3.37
CA MET A 1 10.63 19.89 -2.46
C MET A 1 11.79 19.12 -3.06
N ALA A 2 12.93 19.77 -3.31
CA ALA A 2 14.11 19.12 -3.87
C ALA A 2 14.95 18.49 -2.75
N SER A 3 15.85 17.56 -3.09
CA SER A 3 16.75 16.92 -2.10
C SER A 3 17.61 17.95 -1.34
N SER A 4 17.98 19.05 -1.98
CA SER A 4 18.69 20.18 -1.37
C SER A 4 17.93 20.90 -0.24
N ASP A 5 16.61 20.68 -0.14
CA ASP A 5 15.74 21.36 0.83
C ASP A 5 15.50 20.50 2.09
N LEU A 6 16.15 19.35 2.20
CA LEU A 6 15.95 18.42 3.31
C LEU A 6 16.56 18.94 4.62
N PRO A 7 15.82 18.85 5.74
CA PRO A 7 16.24 19.41 7.02
C PRO A 7 17.42 18.63 7.60
N GLN A 8 18.50 19.33 7.90
CA GLN A 8 19.72 18.77 8.48
C GLN A 8 19.73 18.86 10.01
N THR A 9 18.90 19.74 10.58
CA THR A 9 18.81 19.92 12.02
C THR A 9 17.38 19.83 12.50
N LEU A 10 17.23 19.61 13.80
CA LEU A 10 15.95 19.57 14.49
C LEU A 10 15.18 20.91 14.29
N GLU A 11 15.89 22.04 14.38
CA GLU A 11 15.36 23.39 14.19
C GLU A 11 14.86 23.66 12.76
N GLN A 12 15.39 22.94 11.76
CA GLN A 12 14.92 23.00 10.38
C GLN A 12 13.74 22.04 10.15
N PHE A 13 13.80 20.84 10.75
CA PHE A 13 12.79 19.80 10.59
C PHE A 13 11.42 20.27 11.06
N TYR A 14 11.37 20.87 12.26
CA TYR A 14 10.12 21.30 12.84
C TYR A 14 9.29 22.25 11.96
N PRO A 15 9.83 23.43 11.60
CA PRO A 15 9.07 24.41 10.82
C PRO A 15 8.81 23.90 9.40
N LEU A 16 9.67 23.06 8.84
CA LEU A 16 9.46 22.50 7.50
C LEU A 16 8.21 21.62 7.45
N VAL A 17 8.12 20.60 8.32
CA VAL A 17 6.97 19.68 8.33
C VAL A 17 5.69 20.42 8.70
N PHE A 18 5.77 21.32 9.68
CA PHE A 18 4.63 22.15 10.07
C PHE A 18 4.15 23.02 8.91
N ALA A 19 5.05 23.71 8.22
CA ALA A 19 4.72 24.55 7.06
C ALA A 19 4.12 23.69 5.94
N LEU A 20 4.70 22.52 5.66
CA LEU A 20 4.18 21.58 4.66
C LEU A 20 2.74 21.20 4.96
N ALA A 21 2.42 20.82 6.20
CA ALA A 21 1.07 20.47 6.60
C ALA A 21 0.10 21.66 6.52
N VAL A 22 0.47 22.82 7.07
CA VAL A 22 -0.41 24.00 7.15
C VAL A 22 -0.66 24.63 5.79
N GLN A 23 0.37 24.75 4.94
CA GLN A 23 0.22 25.31 3.61
C GLN A 23 -0.74 24.47 2.77
N ASN A 24 -0.58 23.14 2.81
CA ASN A 24 -1.47 22.24 2.08
C ASN A 24 -2.88 22.21 2.66
N LEU A 25 -3.06 22.38 3.97
CA LEU A 25 -4.39 22.50 4.58
C LEU A 25 -5.09 23.82 4.19
N LYS A 26 -4.34 24.92 4.08
CA LYS A 26 -4.86 26.26 3.74
C LYS A 26 -5.16 26.43 2.26
N VAL A 27 -4.29 25.89 1.40
CA VAL A 27 -4.41 25.97 -0.07
C VAL A 27 -5.21 24.79 -0.61
N ASN A 28 -5.69 23.90 0.27
CA ASN A 28 -6.46 22.73 -0.12
C ASN A 28 -7.69 23.13 -0.94
N THR A 29 -7.67 22.84 -2.24
CA THR A 29 -8.82 23.01 -3.12
C THR A 29 -9.74 21.80 -3.11
N PHE A 30 -9.37 20.74 -2.39
CA PHE A 30 -10.07 19.46 -2.31
C PHE A 30 -10.23 18.75 -3.67
N THR A 31 -9.54 19.23 -4.71
CA THR A 31 -9.64 18.70 -6.08
C THR A 31 -8.43 17.88 -6.53
N ASP A 32 -7.27 17.99 -5.87
CA ASP A 32 -6.01 17.39 -6.35
C ASP A 32 -5.67 16.03 -5.72
N ASN A 33 -6.14 15.73 -4.50
CA ASN A 33 -6.02 14.38 -3.91
C ASN A 33 -7.36 13.69 -3.59
N PHE A 34 -8.47 14.35 -3.89
CA PHE A 34 -9.76 13.69 -3.83
C PHE A 34 -9.89 12.70 -5.00
N ASP A 35 -10.45 11.54 -4.67
CA ASP A 35 -10.73 10.46 -5.61
C ASP A 35 -12.06 9.85 -5.20
N ALA A 36 -13.10 10.11 -5.99
CA ALA A 36 -14.45 9.62 -5.74
C ALA A 36 -14.48 8.07 -5.65
N GLY A 37 -13.60 7.36 -6.36
CA GLY A 37 -13.51 5.90 -6.27
C GLY A 37 -12.98 5.42 -4.92
N ARG A 38 -12.15 6.20 -4.25
CA ARG A 38 -11.63 5.89 -2.90
C ARG A 38 -12.53 6.40 -1.78
N PHE A 39 -13.14 7.57 -1.95
CA PHE A 39 -13.77 8.30 -0.85
C PHE A 39 -15.29 8.37 -0.92
N ASN A 40 -15.93 8.09 -2.07
CA ASN A 40 -17.40 8.09 -2.22
C ASN A 40 -17.97 6.67 -2.38
N ILE A 41 -17.36 5.68 -1.74
CA ILE A 41 -17.74 4.26 -1.87
C ILE A 41 -19.16 3.97 -1.34
N ASP A 42 -19.69 4.84 -0.49
CA ASP A 42 -21.02 4.78 0.09
C ASP A 42 -22.08 5.57 -0.74
N GLY A 43 -21.66 6.21 -1.83
CA GLY A 43 -22.50 7.03 -2.70
C GLY A 43 -22.69 8.48 -2.25
N ASN A 44 -22.07 8.91 -1.15
CA ASN A 44 -22.08 10.30 -0.70
C ASN A 44 -20.85 11.04 -1.22
N ASP A 45 -20.95 12.36 -1.38
CA ASP A 45 -19.82 13.19 -1.77
C ASP A 45 -19.01 13.64 -0.55
N HIS A 46 -17.83 13.05 -0.39
CA HIS A 46 -16.89 13.33 0.70
C HIS A 46 -15.76 14.27 0.29
N ALA A 47 -15.84 14.93 -0.87
CA ALA A 47 -14.78 15.82 -1.35
C ALA A 47 -14.44 16.93 -0.34
N MET A 48 -15.40 17.36 0.47
CA MET A 48 -15.23 18.46 1.42
C MET A 48 -15.13 18.02 2.89
N ASP A 49 -14.99 16.72 3.15
CA ASP A 49 -14.99 16.19 4.51
C ASP A 49 -13.78 16.67 5.31
N PHE A 50 -14.03 17.38 6.41
CA PHE A 50 -12.96 17.89 7.26
C PHE A 50 -13.18 17.56 8.73
N ASP A 51 -12.50 16.51 9.20
CA ASP A 51 -12.48 16.14 10.61
C ASP A 51 -11.50 17.02 11.40
N THR A 52 -12.03 18.12 11.94
CA THR A 52 -11.27 19.05 12.77
C THR A 52 -10.64 18.38 13.98
N ASN A 53 -11.33 17.43 14.62
CA ASN A 53 -10.83 16.77 15.84
C ASN A 53 -9.61 15.89 15.51
N ALA A 54 -9.67 15.14 14.40
CA ALA A 54 -8.52 14.39 13.93
C ALA A 54 -7.32 15.30 13.61
N ARG A 55 -7.54 16.48 13.01
CA ARG A 55 -6.45 17.43 12.75
C ARG A 55 -5.85 17.95 14.05
N VAL A 56 -6.67 18.43 14.99
CA VAL A 56 -6.17 18.90 16.29
C VAL A 56 -5.35 17.80 16.99
N PHE A 57 -5.84 16.56 16.99
CA PHE A 57 -5.12 15.42 17.56
C PHE A 57 -3.76 15.20 16.89
N TYR A 58 -3.69 15.16 15.56
CA TYR A 58 -2.43 14.88 14.87
C TYR A 58 -1.43 16.04 14.90
N PHE A 59 -1.90 17.29 14.97
CA PHE A 59 -1.02 18.43 15.23
C PHE A 59 -0.46 18.41 16.65
N ASP A 60 -1.28 18.14 17.68
CA ASP A 60 -0.80 17.96 19.05
C ASP A 60 0.19 16.78 19.16
N TRP A 61 -0.13 15.64 18.52
CA TRP A 61 0.78 14.49 18.42
C TRP A 61 2.12 14.89 17.82
N TYR A 62 2.14 15.65 16.72
CA TYR A 62 3.37 16.11 16.11
C TYR A 62 4.17 17.01 17.08
N PHE A 63 3.53 17.99 17.72
CA PHE A 63 4.19 18.89 18.67
C PHE A 63 4.78 18.17 19.89
N ARG A 64 4.22 17.04 20.29
CA ARG A 64 4.76 16.21 21.38
C ARG A 64 5.87 15.26 20.93
N ASN A 65 5.94 14.93 19.64
CA ASN A 65 6.80 13.84 19.15
C ASN A 65 7.84 14.26 18.11
N TRP A 66 7.88 15.52 17.67
CA TRP A 66 8.74 15.98 16.58
C TRP A 66 10.23 15.67 16.78
N VAL A 67 10.74 15.64 18.02
CA VAL A 67 12.12 15.20 18.33
C VAL A 67 12.32 13.71 17.99
N ASN A 68 11.39 12.85 18.39
CA ASN A 68 11.45 11.42 18.07
C ASN A 68 11.27 11.18 16.57
N LEU A 69 10.41 11.95 15.92
CA LEU A 69 10.22 11.90 14.47
C LEU A 69 11.49 12.33 13.73
N PHE A 70 12.18 13.38 14.19
CA PHE A 70 13.47 13.77 13.64
C PHE A 70 14.54 12.69 13.84
N ASN A 71 14.59 12.07 15.02
CA ASN A 71 15.52 10.96 15.27
C ASN A 71 15.28 9.79 14.31
N ALA A 72 14.01 9.43 14.06
CA ALA A 72 13.68 8.40 13.07
C ALA A 72 14.03 8.83 11.63
N TYR A 73 13.77 10.09 11.29
CA TYR A 73 14.15 10.67 9.99
C TYR A 73 15.66 10.59 9.72
N GLN A 74 16.50 10.78 10.74
CA GLN A 74 17.96 10.68 10.62
C GLN A 74 18.47 9.26 10.38
N LEU A 75 17.66 8.23 10.66
CA LEU A 75 18.00 6.83 10.39
C LEU A 75 17.74 6.42 8.93
N LEU A 76 17.06 7.26 8.15
CA LEU A 76 16.77 6.99 6.75
C LEU A 76 18.02 7.28 5.90
N GLU A 77 18.39 6.30 5.08
CA GLU A 77 19.66 6.27 4.34
C GLU A 77 19.69 7.30 3.20
N ASP A 78 18.61 7.38 2.43
CA ASP A 78 18.54 8.16 1.19
C ASP A 78 17.55 9.35 1.27
N ASP A 79 17.67 10.27 0.31
CA ASP A 79 16.86 11.48 0.28
C ASP A 79 15.40 11.23 -0.12
N GLN A 80 15.11 10.17 -0.88
CA GLN A 80 13.75 9.83 -1.29
C GLN A 80 12.94 9.26 -0.13
N SER A 81 13.53 8.36 0.67
CA SER A 81 12.91 7.83 1.89
C SER A 81 12.69 8.95 2.92
N ARG A 82 13.67 9.84 3.09
CA ARG A 82 13.53 11.07 3.89
C ARG A 82 12.38 11.95 3.41
N LEU A 83 12.30 12.22 2.11
CA LEU A 83 11.24 13.02 1.53
C LEU A 83 9.86 12.39 1.72
N LEU A 84 9.73 11.09 1.47
CA LEU A 84 8.50 10.33 1.69
C LEU A 84 8.08 10.38 3.16
N TYR A 85 9.03 10.25 4.09
CA TYR A 85 8.77 10.33 5.53
C TYR A 85 8.18 11.70 5.93
N LEU A 86 8.72 12.80 5.41
CA LEU A 86 8.17 14.14 5.64
C LEU A 86 6.73 14.25 5.09
N HIS A 87 6.47 13.71 3.90
CA HIS A 87 5.12 13.68 3.32
C HIS A 87 4.16 12.81 4.13
N LEU A 88 4.61 11.68 4.69
CA LEU A 88 3.79 10.81 5.54
C LEU A 88 3.39 11.50 6.85
N ILE A 89 4.31 12.25 7.48
CA ILE A 89 3.98 13.03 8.67
C ILE A 89 2.98 14.14 8.31
N ALA A 90 3.23 14.90 7.24
CA ALA A 90 2.31 15.94 6.79
C ALA A 90 0.94 15.37 6.41
N TYR A 91 0.90 14.21 5.74
CA TYR A 91 -0.33 13.49 5.40
C TYR A 91 -1.10 13.09 6.65
N ARG A 92 -0.41 12.60 7.70
CA ARG A 92 -1.05 12.26 8.98
C ARG A 92 -1.66 13.50 9.64
N MET A 93 -0.97 14.64 9.60
CA MET A 93 -1.43 15.90 10.18
C MET A 93 -2.59 16.53 9.39
N ALA A 94 -2.44 16.70 8.08
CA ALA A 94 -3.36 17.46 7.23
C ALA A 94 -4.43 16.60 6.54
N GLY A 95 -4.25 15.27 6.53
CA GLY A 95 -5.18 14.31 5.97
C GLY A 95 -5.03 14.11 4.46
N HIS A 96 -5.72 13.07 3.99
CA HIS A 96 -5.69 12.65 2.59
C HIS A 96 -6.25 13.70 1.65
N LEU A 97 -7.23 14.52 2.03
CA LEU A 97 -7.70 15.54 1.12
C LEU A 97 -6.68 16.67 0.89
N SER A 98 -5.72 16.86 1.80
CA SER A 98 -4.75 17.97 1.74
C SER A 98 -3.41 17.55 1.17
N ILE A 99 -2.98 16.32 1.40
CA ILE A 99 -1.65 15.85 1.02
C ILE A 99 -1.80 14.64 0.13
N ARG A 100 -1.25 14.72 -1.08
CA ARG A 100 -1.06 13.58 -1.98
C ARG A 100 0.31 12.95 -1.73
N LEU A 101 0.33 11.65 -1.47
CA LEU A 101 1.58 10.92 -1.31
C LEU A 101 2.19 10.61 -2.70
N PRO A 102 3.51 10.76 -2.87
CA PRO A 102 4.19 10.35 -4.07
C PRO A 102 4.31 8.82 -4.08
N VAL A 103 3.37 8.15 -4.76
CA VAL A 103 3.39 6.69 -4.92
C VAL A 103 3.79 6.33 -6.35
N GLU A 104 4.68 5.34 -6.51
CA GLU A 104 5.28 4.99 -7.79
C GLU A 104 4.25 4.58 -8.86
N PHE A 105 3.16 3.95 -8.44
CA PHE A 105 2.11 3.48 -9.34
C PHE A 105 1.16 4.58 -9.83
N ALA A 106 1.23 5.80 -9.28
CA ALA A 106 0.30 6.89 -9.62
C ALA A 106 0.32 7.26 -11.12
N ASN A 107 1.45 7.07 -11.79
CA ASN A 107 1.64 7.45 -13.20
C ASN A 107 1.65 6.25 -14.15
N LYS A 108 1.35 5.04 -13.66
CA LYS A 108 1.45 3.78 -14.43
C LYS A 108 0.13 3.38 -15.08
N LYS A 109 -0.52 4.32 -15.76
CA LYS A 109 -1.87 4.12 -16.32
C LYS A 109 -1.95 2.94 -17.29
N ALA A 110 -0.99 2.82 -18.21
CA ALA A 110 -0.96 1.74 -19.18
C ALA A 110 -0.79 0.35 -18.52
N GLU A 111 0.08 0.25 -17.51
CA GLU A 111 0.26 -1.00 -16.74
C GLU A 111 -1.01 -1.37 -15.96
N PHE A 112 -1.74 -0.37 -15.44
CA PHE A 112 -3.01 -0.60 -14.77
C PHE A 112 -4.08 -1.09 -15.74
N GLU A 113 -4.18 -0.50 -16.94
CA GLU A 113 -5.11 -0.93 -17.99
C GLU A 113 -4.81 -2.36 -18.45
N ASP A 114 -3.53 -2.72 -18.63
CA ASP A 114 -3.10 -4.07 -18.96
C ASP A 114 -3.45 -5.09 -17.87
N TYR A 115 -3.24 -4.73 -16.59
CA TYR A 115 -3.68 -5.53 -15.45
C TYR A 115 -5.21 -5.74 -15.47
N LEU A 116 -6.00 -4.68 -15.65
CA LEU A 116 -7.46 -4.76 -15.71
C LEU A 116 -7.95 -5.65 -16.85
N PHE A 117 -7.37 -5.50 -18.04
CA PHE A 117 -7.67 -6.35 -19.19
C PHE A 117 -7.37 -7.83 -18.90
N SER A 118 -6.25 -8.10 -18.24
CA SER A 118 -5.85 -9.46 -17.88
C SER A 118 -6.82 -10.12 -16.89
N ILE A 119 -7.35 -9.35 -15.91
CA ILE A 119 -8.27 -9.88 -14.89
C ILE A 119 -9.76 -9.82 -15.28
N GLU A 120 -10.12 -9.23 -16.42
CA GLU A 120 -11.51 -9.04 -16.85
C GLU A 120 -12.30 -10.37 -16.85
N LYS A 121 -11.61 -11.48 -17.11
CA LYS A 121 -12.18 -12.83 -17.18
C LYS A 121 -12.49 -13.48 -15.83
N SER A 122 -12.17 -12.83 -14.71
CA SER A 122 -12.43 -13.42 -13.39
C SER A 122 -13.91 -13.49 -13.07
N THR A 123 -14.31 -14.58 -12.43
CA THR A 123 -15.71 -14.92 -12.13
C THR A 123 -16.00 -14.80 -10.64
N VAL A 124 -17.25 -14.96 -10.24
CA VAL A 124 -17.60 -15.03 -8.81
C VAL A 124 -17.13 -16.36 -8.25
N SER A 125 -16.42 -16.34 -7.13
CA SER A 125 -16.00 -17.54 -6.43
C SER A 125 -17.20 -18.33 -5.90
N LYS A 126 -17.04 -19.65 -5.81
CA LYS A 126 -18.00 -20.53 -5.11
C LYS A 126 -17.72 -20.64 -3.61
N LEU A 127 -16.54 -20.18 -3.17
CA LEU A 127 -16.15 -20.17 -1.78
C LEU A 127 -16.83 -19.01 -1.05
N ALA A 128 -17.22 -19.26 0.19
CA ALA A 128 -17.78 -18.25 1.07
C ALA A 128 -16.74 -17.88 2.12
N ILE A 129 -16.63 -16.60 2.41
CA ILE A 129 -15.92 -16.09 3.57
C ILE A 129 -16.92 -15.38 4.48
N SER A 130 -16.80 -15.58 5.78
CA SER A 130 -17.60 -14.85 6.76
C SER A 130 -16.92 -13.51 7.10
N GLY A 131 -17.71 -12.47 7.37
CA GLY A 131 -17.20 -11.18 7.85
C GLY A 131 -17.48 -9.99 6.93
N MET A 132 -16.74 -8.90 7.15
CA MET A 132 -16.92 -7.61 6.46
C MET A 132 -16.45 -7.63 5.00
N PHE A 133 -15.68 -8.65 4.62
CA PHE A 133 -15.16 -8.79 3.27
C PHE A 133 -16.26 -9.29 2.33
N GLY A 134 -16.39 -8.65 1.16
CA GLY A 134 -17.39 -8.99 0.16
C GLY A 134 -17.20 -10.40 -0.44
N LYS A 135 -17.94 -10.69 -1.52
CA LYS A 135 -17.79 -11.98 -2.21
C LYS A 135 -16.42 -12.09 -2.88
N LEU A 136 -15.78 -13.24 -2.72
CA LEU A 136 -14.54 -13.56 -3.40
C LEU A 136 -14.73 -13.67 -4.91
N ARG A 137 -13.65 -13.45 -5.64
CA ARG A 137 -13.57 -13.69 -7.09
C ARG A 137 -12.63 -14.85 -7.36
N HIS A 138 -13.00 -15.66 -8.34
CA HIS A 138 -12.14 -16.68 -8.91
C HIS A 138 -11.36 -16.07 -10.08
N PHE A 139 -10.04 -16.00 -9.95
CA PHE A 139 -9.13 -15.54 -10.97
C PHE A 139 -8.49 -16.73 -11.67
N ASP A 140 -8.51 -16.71 -13.01
CA ASP A 140 -7.82 -17.66 -13.87
C ASP A 140 -7.29 -16.91 -15.10
N PHE A 141 -6.04 -16.44 -15.01
CA PHE A 141 -5.46 -15.56 -16.03
C PHE A 141 -3.93 -15.65 -16.05
N GLU A 142 -3.33 -15.07 -17.09
CA GLU A 142 -1.89 -14.91 -17.21
C GLU A 142 -1.53 -13.44 -17.13
N TYR A 143 -0.43 -13.13 -16.44
CA TYR A 143 0.09 -11.76 -16.32
C TYR A 143 1.59 -11.79 -16.07
N GLY A 144 2.36 -10.98 -16.81
CA GLY A 144 3.82 -10.95 -16.68
C GLY A 144 4.50 -12.30 -16.92
N GLY A 145 3.92 -13.15 -17.77
CA GLY A 145 4.44 -14.49 -18.09
C GLY A 145 4.13 -15.57 -17.05
N ASN A 146 3.35 -15.25 -16.00
CA ASN A 146 2.96 -16.18 -14.95
C ASN A 146 1.47 -16.48 -14.98
N LYS A 147 1.12 -17.72 -14.60
CA LYS A 147 -0.28 -18.15 -14.45
C LYS A 147 -0.74 -17.91 -13.01
N TYR A 148 -1.95 -17.37 -12.87
CA TYR A 148 -2.63 -17.20 -11.59
C TYR A 148 -3.97 -17.90 -11.63
N VAL A 149 -4.15 -18.84 -10.70
CA VAL A 149 -5.42 -19.54 -10.44
C VAL A 149 -5.69 -19.46 -8.95
N ILE A 150 -6.61 -18.58 -8.55
CA ILE A 150 -6.80 -18.23 -7.14
C ILE A 150 -8.17 -17.62 -6.85
N ASP A 151 -8.73 -17.95 -5.71
CA ASP A 151 -9.96 -17.35 -5.17
C ASP A 151 -9.63 -16.34 -4.07
N CYS A 152 -9.75 -15.03 -4.36
CA CYS A 152 -9.42 -13.97 -3.41
C CYS A 152 -10.24 -12.68 -3.64
N LEU A 153 -9.96 -11.64 -2.85
CA LEU A 153 -10.64 -10.34 -2.97
C LEU A 153 -10.11 -9.50 -4.15
N GLY A 154 -8.83 -9.65 -4.49
CA GLY A 154 -8.19 -8.92 -5.57
C GLY A 154 -6.66 -9.05 -5.51
N LEU A 155 -6.01 -8.75 -6.63
CA LEU A 155 -4.56 -8.90 -6.78
C LEU A 155 -3.84 -7.59 -7.13
N GLU A 156 -4.57 -6.47 -7.20
CA GLU A 156 -4.06 -5.19 -7.69
C GLU A 156 -2.89 -4.68 -6.84
N ALA A 157 -2.98 -4.81 -5.52
CA ALA A 157 -1.96 -4.37 -4.59
C ALA A 157 -0.60 -5.04 -4.83
N TYR A 158 -0.61 -6.28 -5.32
CA TYR A 158 0.58 -7.11 -5.43
C TYR A 158 1.12 -7.16 -6.86
N LEU A 159 0.24 -7.32 -7.85
CA LEU A 159 0.61 -7.41 -9.26
C LEU A 159 0.88 -6.04 -9.88
N PHE A 160 -0.02 -5.09 -9.69
CA PHE A 160 0.10 -3.74 -10.26
C PHE A 160 0.87 -2.80 -9.33
N ARG A 161 0.45 -2.67 -8.07
CA ARG A 161 1.08 -1.73 -7.13
C ARG A 161 2.39 -2.25 -6.54
N ARG A 162 2.69 -3.54 -6.74
CA ARG A 162 3.97 -4.18 -6.37
C ARG A 162 4.33 -4.02 -4.88
N GLN A 163 3.35 -4.10 -3.98
CA GLN A 163 3.49 -3.80 -2.53
C GLN A 163 4.66 -4.51 -1.81
N TYR A 164 5.12 -5.66 -2.31
CA TYR A 164 6.23 -6.44 -1.73
C TYR A 164 7.45 -6.56 -2.65
N PHE A 165 7.53 -5.72 -3.68
CA PHE A 165 8.65 -5.67 -4.61
C PHE A 165 9.18 -4.24 -4.61
N TYR A 166 10.27 -4.03 -3.89
CA TYR A 166 10.97 -2.76 -3.86
C TYR A 166 12.18 -2.82 -4.78
N GLU A 167 12.31 -1.83 -5.66
CA GLU A 167 13.47 -1.67 -6.52
C GLU A 167 13.70 -0.18 -6.79
N GLN A 168 14.73 0.38 -6.16
CA GLN A 168 15.06 1.80 -6.29
C GLN A 168 16.54 2.02 -5.99
N ASP A 169 17.19 2.89 -6.77
CA ASP A 169 18.58 3.33 -6.55
C ASP A 169 19.59 2.17 -6.36
N GLY A 170 19.36 1.05 -7.05
CA GLY A 170 20.18 -0.16 -6.97
C GLY A 170 19.91 -1.05 -5.77
N VAL A 171 19.02 -0.65 -4.86
CA VAL A 171 18.51 -1.49 -3.77
C VAL A 171 17.30 -2.27 -4.28
N ARG A 172 17.33 -3.58 -4.12
CA ARG A 172 16.22 -4.47 -4.46
C ARG A 172 15.85 -5.34 -3.27
N ILE A 173 14.58 -5.27 -2.87
CA ILE A 173 14.00 -6.13 -1.83
C ILE A 173 12.75 -6.77 -2.43
N ALA A 174 12.89 -8.02 -2.85
CA ALA A 174 11.83 -8.80 -3.48
C ALA A 174 12.10 -10.30 -3.31
N PRO A 175 11.08 -11.15 -3.39
CA PRO A 175 11.27 -12.58 -3.59
C PRO A 175 11.98 -12.85 -4.92
N GLU A 176 12.95 -13.77 -4.91
CA GLU A 176 13.71 -14.17 -6.09
C GLU A 176 13.77 -15.68 -6.26
N SER A 177 14.13 -16.13 -7.45
CA SER A 177 14.24 -17.54 -7.79
C SER A 177 15.12 -18.29 -6.79
N GLY A 178 14.60 -19.37 -6.21
CA GLY A 178 15.29 -20.18 -5.21
C GLY A 178 15.19 -19.67 -3.77
N TYR A 179 14.55 -18.52 -3.52
CA TYR A 179 14.41 -18.00 -2.16
C TYR A 179 13.35 -18.74 -1.35
N PHE A 180 13.50 -18.66 -0.03
CA PHE A 180 12.56 -19.16 0.96
C PHE A 180 11.87 -17.95 1.59
N VAL A 181 10.56 -17.82 1.42
CA VAL A 181 9.76 -16.69 1.88
C VAL A 181 8.88 -17.11 3.03
N VAL A 182 8.84 -16.30 4.09
CA VAL A 182 7.88 -16.43 5.19
C VAL A 182 6.80 -15.38 5.00
N ASP A 183 5.59 -15.82 4.71
CA ASP A 183 4.40 -14.99 4.55
C ASP A 183 3.57 -15.05 5.84
N GLY A 184 3.86 -14.11 6.75
CA GLY A 184 3.35 -14.07 8.12
C GLY A 184 1.94 -13.48 8.28
N GLY A 185 1.17 -13.42 7.20
CA GLY A 185 -0.19 -12.88 7.16
C GLY A 185 -0.84 -13.16 5.81
N ALA A 186 -0.83 -14.43 5.42
CA ALA A 186 -1.14 -14.86 4.06
C ALA A 186 -2.61 -14.65 3.65
N CYS A 187 -3.51 -14.42 4.61
CA CYS A 187 -4.93 -14.20 4.37
C CYS A 187 -5.50 -15.33 3.48
N LEU A 188 -5.95 -15.00 2.28
CA LEU A 188 -6.55 -15.98 1.36
C LEU A 188 -5.51 -16.66 0.46
N GLY A 189 -4.23 -16.38 0.64
CA GLY A 189 -3.14 -16.90 -0.19
C GLY A 189 -2.82 -16.03 -1.41
N ASP A 190 -3.36 -14.82 -1.48
CA ASP A 190 -3.09 -13.87 -2.57
C ASP A 190 -1.61 -13.54 -2.69
N THR A 191 -0.96 -13.17 -1.59
CA THR A 191 0.50 -12.98 -1.53
C THR A 191 1.28 -14.27 -1.80
N ALA A 192 0.80 -15.40 -1.27
CA ALA A 192 1.43 -16.71 -1.47
C ALA A 192 1.50 -17.09 -2.97
N ALA A 193 0.44 -16.83 -3.74
CA ALA A 193 0.42 -17.05 -5.18
C ALA A 193 1.44 -16.17 -5.92
N ILE A 194 1.56 -14.90 -5.53
CA ILE A 194 2.53 -13.98 -6.14
C ILE A 194 3.96 -14.41 -5.81
N PHE A 195 4.23 -14.72 -4.55
CA PHE A 195 5.55 -15.14 -4.10
C PHE A 195 5.96 -16.48 -4.71
N SER A 196 5.04 -17.43 -4.84
CA SER A 196 5.32 -18.75 -5.43
C SER A 196 5.79 -18.62 -6.89
N ASN A 197 5.13 -17.75 -7.67
CA ASN A 197 5.58 -17.44 -9.04
C ASN A 197 6.94 -16.73 -9.06
N ALA A 198 7.22 -15.83 -8.11
CA ALA A 198 8.50 -15.12 -8.05
C ALA A 198 9.69 -16.00 -7.64
N VAL A 199 9.51 -16.92 -6.67
CA VAL A 199 10.57 -17.80 -6.19
C VAL A 199 10.78 -19.05 -7.04
N GLY A 200 9.78 -19.40 -7.85
CA GLY A 200 9.84 -20.51 -8.80
C GLY A 200 10.02 -21.89 -8.16
N ALA A 201 10.27 -22.89 -9.00
CA ALA A 201 10.28 -24.30 -8.60
C ALA A 201 11.37 -24.67 -7.57
N ASN A 202 12.45 -23.88 -7.50
CA ASN A 202 13.56 -24.12 -6.56
C ASN A 202 13.39 -23.35 -5.24
N GLY A 203 12.42 -22.44 -5.17
CA GLY A 203 12.12 -21.68 -3.97
C GLY A 203 10.99 -22.31 -3.15
N ARG A 204 10.61 -21.65 -2.06
CA ARG A 204 9.49 -22.08 -1.22
C ARG A 204 8.85 -20.91 -0.51
N VAL A 205 7.53 -20.95 -0.36
CA VAL A 205 6.75 -19.99 0.43
C VAL A 205 6.13 -20.73 1.60
N TYR A 206 6.32 -20.21 2.81
CA TYR A 206 5.69 -20.68 4.03
C TYR A 206 4.67 -19.65 4.48
N SER A 207 3.39 -19.98 4.29
CA SER A 207 2.27 -19.08 4.55
C SER A 207 1.60 -19.39 5.87
N PHE A 208 1.37 -18.35 6.66
CA PHE A 208 0.73 -18.42 7.98
C PHE A 208 -0.39 -17.40 8.03
N ASP A 209 -1.55 -17.82 8.52
CA ASP A 209 -2.65 -16.92 8.86
C ASP A 209 -3.35 -17.40 10.14
N PRO A 210 -3.57 -16.53 11.14
CA PRO A 210 -4.18 -16.94 12.41
C PRO A 210 -5.70 -17.07 12.36
N VAL A 211 -6.37 -16.61 11.30
CA VAL A 211 -7.84 -16.59 11.21
C VAL A 211 -8.31 -17.88 10.53
N ALA A 212 -9.03 -18.73 11.27
CA ALA A 212 -9.50 -20.03 10.77
C ALA A 212 -10.29 -19.93 9.45
N ALA A 213 -11.14 -18.91 9.29
CA ALA A 213 -11.89 -18.69 8.06
C ALA A 213 -11.01 -18.39 6.84
N HIS A 214 -9.81 -17.83 7.04
CA HIS A 214 -8.84 -17.60 5.97
C HIS A 214 -8.12 -18.91 5.61
N GLN A 215 -7.81 -19.74 6.60
CA GLN A 215 -7.05 -20.98 6.42
C GLN A 215 -7.73 -21.94 5.44
N GLU A 216 -9.06 -22.08 5.47
CA GLU A 216 -9.80 -22.93 4.54
C GLU A 216 -9.57 -22.51 3.07
N ILE A 217 -9.61 -21.20 2.81
CA ILE A 217 -9.42 -20.63 1.47
C ILE A 217 -7.94 -20.68 1.06
N LEU A 218 -7.03 -20.38 2.00
CA LEU A 218 -5.59 -20.48 1.80
C LEU A 218 -5.17 -21.90 1.40
N GLN A 219 -5.67 -22.92 2.10
CA GLN A 219 -5.42 -24.33 1.79
C GLN A 219 -5.96 -24.69 0.40
N TYR A 220 -7.18 -24.25 0.08
CA TYR A 220 -7.76 -24.43 -1.25
C TYR A 220 -6.87 -23.83 -2.35
N ASN A 221 -6.42 -22.59 -2.17
CA ASN A 221 -5.63 -21.86 -3.17
C ASN A 221 -4.20 -22.38 -3.31
N THR A 222 -3.59 -22.85 -2.23
CA THR A 222 -2.20 -23.36 -2.25
C THR A 222 -2.13 -24.85 -2.59
N GLY A 223 -3.26 -25.54 -2.64
CA GLY A 223 -3.32 -27.00 -2.83
C GLY A 223 -2.70 -27.78 -1.67
N PHE A 224 -2.47 -27.13 -0.53
CA PHE A 224 -1.93 -27.77 0.66
C PHE A 224 -3.06 -28.52 1.37
N VAL A 225 -2.97 -29.85 1.37
CA VAL A 225 -3.79 -30.74 2.18
C VAL A 225 -2.86 -31.27 3.27
N GLU A 226 -3.27 -31.15 4.54
CA GLU A 226 -2.52 -31.63 5.71
C GLU A 226 -2.00 -33.08 5.57
#